data_AF-A0A1N7SD02-F1
#
_entry.id   AF-A0A1N7SD02-F1
#
_cell.length_a   1.000
_cell.length_b   1.000
_cell.length_c   1.000
_cell.angle_alpha   90.00
_cell.angle_beta   90.00
_cell.angle_gamma   90.00
#
_symmetry.space_group_name_H-M   'P 1'
#
loop_
_entity.id
_entity.type
_entity.pdbx_description
1 polymer ?
#
loop_
_entity_poly.entity_id
_entity_poly.type
_entity_poly.pdbx_seq_one_letter_code
_entity_poly.pdbx_strand_id
1 'polypeptide(L)'
;MNLDEERQSIRKELDTLRANGARRQELSLHACKRLFFDLGIRPSMAAVRELTQTGSASDIPKDVDSFWERIRSVSRVRISGGAIPKSLEERAGELLGALFEDALAHARASLDEERQELRTLLAAAERDSHEGKIRREVSQEAIQRSEVRADAAWERVRVLETQLAAANTSGSAYQEGLKASVRRLEAENESLHRRVDVEQSANAGLRDRLDALQGEMRQNTEHYAQQIKDAVAEAERRVKPMLVELDSLRAMATTYQAGVRDASRKEFDFIQQLAAAKARGDRLDAQLREQSEELDLLTRQMAALRAQRGISPAIADLLCHLASAGRLSANELESIGTAVDGHVTIPLRCPKCADGEPELSQVDGRYELLCPECEHSSGTGSSRLTAVTRFMSPAQSASLS
;
A
#
# COMPACT_ATOMS: atom_id res chain seq x y z
N MET A 1 65.36 -26.06 -110.20
CA MET A 1 65.50 -24.82 -110.98
C MET A 1 64.45 -24.89 -112.06
N ASN A 2 63.57 -23.90 -112.13
CA ASN A 2 62.44 -23.92 -113.05
C ASN A 2 62.95 -23.72 -114.50
N LEU A 3 62.35 -24.36 -115.50
CA LEU A 3 62.75 -24.24 -116.92
C LEU A 3 62.81 -22.77 -117.39
N ASP A 4 61.99 -21.92 -116.78
CA ASP A 4 61.94 -20.48 -117.04
C ASP A 4 63.15 -19.72 -116.45
N GLU A 5 63.71 -20.16 -115.32
CA GLU A 5 64.91 -19.57 -114.71
C GLU A 5 66.13 -19.84 -115.58
N GLU A 6 66.25 -21.04 -116.13
CA GLU A 6 67.36 -21.43 -117.03
C GLU A 6 67.28 -20.69 -118.37
N ARG A 7 66.08 -20.53 -118.94
CA ARG A 7 65.88 -19.68 -120.13
C ARG A 7 66.27 -18.22 -119.89
N GLN A 8 65.98 -17.67 -118.71
CA GLN A 8 66.41 -16.32 -118.35
C GLN A 8 67.93 -16.22 -118.17
N SER A 9 68.59 -17.24 -117.62
CA SER A 9 70.05 -17.31 -117.56
C SER A 9 70.68 -17.29 -118.94
N ILE A 10 70.16 -18.12 -119.86
CA ILE A 10 70.64 -18.18 -121.25
C ILE A 10 70.46 -16.83 -121.96
N ARG A 11 69.34 -16.13 -121.74
CA ARG A 11 69.14 -14.77 -122.28
C ARG A 11 70.19 -13.79 -121.75
N LYS A 12 70.48 -13.80 -120.45
CA LYS A 12 71.53 -12.96 -119.85
C LYS A 12 72.91 -13.27 -120.42
N GLU A 13 73.25 -14.54 -120.62
CA GLU A 13 74.49 -14.96 -121.28
C GLU A 13 74.57 -14.48 -122.74
N LEU A 14 73.47 -14.56 -123.48
CA LEU A 14 73.43 -14.05 -124.85
C LEU A 14 73.54 -12.52 -124.89
N ASP A 15 72.96 -11.82 -123.91
CA ASP A 15 73.05 -10.37 -123.78
C ASP A 15 74.48 -9.93 -123.44
N THR A 16 75.20 -10.64 -122.57
CA THR A 16 76.62 -10.37 -122.29
C THR A 16 77.51 -10.66 -123.49
N LEU A 17 77.28 -11.76 -124.21
CA LEU A 17 77.98 -12.06 -125.46
C LEU A 17 77.72 -10.98 -126.52
N ARG A 18 76.48 -10.47 -126.60
CA ARG A 18 76.12 -9.37 -127.49
C ARG A 18 76.83 -8.07 -127.10
N ALA A 19 76.90 -7.75 -125.81
CA ALA A 19 77.63 -6.59 -125.31
C ALA A 19 79.15 -6.67 -125.57
N ASN A 20 79.71 -7.88 -125.59
CA ASN A 20 81.11 -8.15 -125.92
C ASN A 20 81.41 -8.19 -127.43
N GLY A 21 80.42 -7.89 -128.29
CA GLY A 21 80.60 -7.78 -129.74
C GLY A 21 80.52 -9.10 -130.52
N ALA A 22 79.94 -10.16 -129.93
CA ALA A 22 79.78 -11.45 -130.61
C ALA A 22 78.95 -11.32 -131.90
N ARG A 23 79.33 -12.07 -132.93
CA ARG A 23 78.62 -12.06 -134.22
C ARG A 23 77.28 -12.78 -134.09
N ARG A 24 76.31 -12.42 -134.93
CA ARG A 24 74.98 -13.04 -134.97
C ARG A 24 74.99 -14.57 -135.08
N GLN A 25 75.90 -15.14 -135.87
CA GLN A 25 76.07 -16.59 -136.00
C GLN A 25 76.59 -17.25 -134.72
N GLU A 26 77.41 -16.55 -133.94
CA GLU A 26 77.94 -17.07 -132.69
C GLU A 26 76.85 -17.09 -131.62
N LEU A 27 75.97 -16.08 -131.60
CA LEU A 27 74.80 -16.05 -130.72
C LEU A 27 73.81 -17.17 -131.03
N SER A 28 73.50 -17.43 -132.31
CA SER A 28 72.59 -18.51 -132.71
C SER A 28 73.16 -19.91 -132.40
N LEU A 29 74.45 -20.13 -132.67
CA LEU A 29 75.12 -21.38 -132.31
C LEU A 29 75.23 -21.59 -130.80
N HIS A 30 75.49 -20.52 -130.03
CA HIS A 30 75.52 -20.59 -128.57
C HIS A 30 74.13 -20.94 -128.01
N ALA A 31 73.08 -20.29 -128.51
CA ALA A 31 71.70 -20.62 -128.14
C ALA A 31 71.35 -22.07 -128.49
N CYS A 32 71.74 -22.58 -129.67
CA CYS A 32 71.53 -23.98 -130.05
C CYS A 32 72.23 -24.95 -129.08
N LYS A 33 73.47 -24.65 -128.66
CA LYS A 33 74.19 -25.47 -127.69
C LYS A 33 73.49 -25.50 -126.34
N ARG A 34 73.09 -24.35 -125.80
CA ARG A 34 72.44 -24.28 -124.48
C ARG A 34 71.06 -24.94 -124.48
N LEU A 35 70.26 -24.71 -125.52
CA LEU A 35 68.97 -25.39 -125.72
C LEU A 35 69.13 -26.92 -125.74
N PHE A 36 70.12 -27.42 -126.48
CA PHE A 36 70.29 -28.86 -126.67
C PHE A 36 70.93 -29.56 -125.46
N PHE A 37 72.01 -29.00 -124.91
CA PHE A 37 72.79 -29.65 -123.85
C PHE A 37 72.26 -29.40 -122.45
N ASP A 38 71.72 -28.21 -122.17
CA ASP A 38 71.27 -27.88 -120.80
C ASP A 38 69.78 -28.16 -120.63
N LEU A 39 68.96 -27.75 -121.61
CA LEU A 39 67.50 -27.88 -121.50
C LEU A 39 66.95 -29.17 -122.12
N GLY A 40 67.76 -29.92 -122.87
CA GLY A 40 67.29 -31.09 -123.64
C GLY A 40 66.25 -30.74 -124.73
N ILE A 41 66.11 -29.47 -125.09
CA ILE A 41 65.15 -29.00 -126.09
C ILE A 41 65.83 -28.99 -127.46
N ARG A 42 65.19 -29.61 -128.46
CA ARG A 42 65.67 -29.60 -129.85
C ARG A 42 65.74 -28.15 -130.39
N PRO A 43 66.92 -27.63 -130.79
CA PRO A 43 67.01 -26.30 -131.38
C PRO A 43 66.16 -26.18 -132.64
N SER A 44 65.24 -25.21 -132.63
CA SER A 44 64.36 -24.86 -133.75
C SER A 44 64.49 -23.37 -134.06
N MET A 45 64.09 -22.96 -135.27
CA MET A 45 64.14 -21.54 -135.66
C MET A 45 63.40 -20.64 -134.67
N ALA A 46 62.22 -21.08 -134.22
CA ALA A 46 61.41 -20.34 -133.25
C ALA A 46 62.11 -20.21 -131.89
N ALA A 47 62.62 -21.31 -131.33
CA ALA A 47 63.26 -21.32 -130.01
C ALA A 47 64.57 -20.50 -129.99
N VAL A 48 65.37 -20.58 -131.06
CA VAL A 48 66.61 -19.82 -131.17
C VAL A 48 66.32 -18.33 -131.35
N ARG A 49 65.33 -17.98 -132.18
CA ARG A 49 64.91 -16.58 -132.39
C ARG A 49 64.38 -15.94 -131.11
N GLU A 50 63.62 -16.69 -130.31
CA GLU A 50 63.08 -16.23 -129.03
C GLU A 50 64.18 -15.87 -128.02
N LEU A 51 65.30 -16.61 -128.03
CA LEU A 51 66.43 -16.38 -127.14
C LEU A 51 67.39 -15.31 -127.66
N THR A 52 67.71 -15.31 -128.95
CA THR A 52 68.71 -14.37 -129.50
C THR A 52 68.13 -13.00 -129.85
N GLN A 53 66.81 -12.90 -130.05
CA GLN A 53 66.04 -11.70 -130.46
C GLN A 53 66.64 -10.93 -131.66
N THR A 54 67.55 -11.57 -132.41
CA THR A 54 68.35 -10.97 -133.48
C THR A 54 68.55 -11.99 -134.60
N GLY A 55 68.35 -11.55 -135.85
CA GLY A 55 68.52 -12.37 -137.06
C GLY A 55 67.35 -12.30 -138.05
N SER A 56 67.66 -12.32 -139.35
CA SER A 56 66.67 -12.48 -140.42
C SER A 56 66.09 -13.90 -140.44
N ALA A 57 64.83 -14.02 -140.87
CA ALA A 57 64.10 -15.28 -141.00
C ALA A 57 64.82 -16.33 -141.87
N SER A 58 65.73 -15.90 -142.74
CA SER A 58 66.48 -16.75 -143.67
C SER A 58 67.77 -17.37 -143.11
N ASP A 59 68.39 -16.79 -142.08
CA ASP A 59 69.75 -17.22 -141.67
C ASP A 59 69.79 -17.96 -140.32
N ILE A 60 68.75 -17.85 -139.48
CA ILE A 60 68.63 -18.70 -138.27
C ILE A 60 68.51 -20.20 -138.64
N PRO A 61 67.72 -20.60 -139.67
CA PRO A 61 67.69 -22.00 -140.11
C PRO A 61 69.06 -22.53 -140.53
N LYS A 62 69.84 -21.74 -141.29
CA LYS A 62 71.19 -22.12 -141.73
C LYS A 62 72.15 -22.36 -140.58
N ASP A 63 72.07 -21.55 -139.53
CA ASP A 63 72.89 -21.71 -138.33
C ASP A 63 72.48 -22.95 -137.52
N VAL A 64 71.17 -23.23 -137.42
CA VAL A 64 70.63 -24.45 -136.79
C VAL A 64 71.07 -25.69 -137.57
N ASP A 65 71.03 -25.65 -138.90
CA ASP A 65 71.49 -26.74 -139.76
C ASP A 65 72.99 -26.96 -139.63
N SER A 66 73.78 -25.89 -139.59
CA SER A 66 75.23 -25.95 -139.35
C SER A 66 75.57 -26.54 -137.98
N PHE A 67 74.78 -26.21 -136.95
CA PHE A 67 74.90 -26.83 -135.63
C PHE A 67 74.64 -28.33 -135.69
N TRP A 68 73.55 -28.76 -136.33
CA TRP A 68 73.23 -30.17 -136.47
C TRP A 68 74.24 -30.93 -137.33
N GLU A 69 74.78 -30.32 -138.38
CA GLU A 69 75.84 -30.91 -139.19
C GLU A 69 77.13 -31.11 -138.37
N ARG A 70 77.50 -30.15 -137.52
CA ARG A 70 78.59 -30.30 -136.54
C ARG A 70 78.32 -31.39 -135.51
N ILE A 71 77.12 -31.47 -134.94
CA ILE A 71 76.76 -32.52 -133.98
C ILE A 71 76.85 -33.89 -134.67
N ARG A 72 76.27 -34.05 -135.87
CA ARG A 72 76.30 -35.30 -136.63
C ARG A 72 77.70 -35.68 -137.11
N SER A 73 78.60 -34.73 -137.35
CA SER A 73 79.97 -35.03 -137.74
C SER A 73 80.82 -35.49 -136.55
N VAL A 74 80.54 -34.96 -135.35
CA VAL A 74 81.22 -35.33 -134.09
C VAL A 74 80.63 -36.61 -133.48
N SER A 75 79.31 -36.84 -133.59
CA SER A 75 78.62 -38.00 -133.04
C SER A 75 78.62 -39.23 -133.96
N ARG A 76 79.20 -39.11 -135.17
CA ARG A 76 79.44 -40.27 -136.02
C ARG A 76 80.49 -41.16 -135.37
N VAL A 77 80.03 -42.23 -134.73
CA VAL A 77 80.82 -43.46 -134.62
C VAL A 77 81.16 -43.86 -136.05
N ARG A 78 82.43 -43.70 -136.44
CA ARG A 78 82.93 -44.10 -137.76
C ARG A 78 82.81 -45.62 -137.88
N ILE A 79 81.69 -46.12 -138.40
CA ILE A 79 81.63 -47.45 -139.01
C ILE A 79 82.27 -47.30 -140.40
N SER A 80 83.59 -47.18 -140.41
CA SER A 80 84.37 -47.12 -141.64
C SER A 80 84.48 -48.52 -142.22
N GLY A 81 83.70 -48.80 -143.28
CA GLY A 81 83.96 -49.91 -144.19
C GLY A 81 83.12 -51.15 -143.94
N GLY A 82 81.96 -51.20 -144.60
CA GLY A 82 81.13 -52.39 -144.75
C GLY A 82 79.67 -51.98 -144.78
N ALA A 83 79.06 -51.98 -145.96
CA ALA A 83 77.60 -52.03 -146.02
C ALA A 83 77.18 -53.25 -145.18
N ILE A 84 76.54 -53.01 -144.04
CA ILE A 84 75.98 -54.08 -143.23
C ILE A 84 75.05 -54.84 -144.19
N PRO A 85 75.25 -56.16 -144.39
CA PRO A 85 74.34 -56.94 -145.23
C PRO A 85 72.91 -56.71 -144.75
N LYS A 86 71.97 -56.41 -145.66
CA LYS A 86 70.58 -56.08 -145.31
C LYS A 86 69.94 -57.08 -144.34
N SER A 87 70.30 -58.36 -144.47
CA SER A 87 69.85 -59.44 -143.58
C SER A 87 70.29 -59.28 -142.12
N LEU A 88 71.44 -58.65 -141.84
CA LEU A 88 71.91 -58.36 -140.48
C LEU A 88 71.28 -57.07 -139.93
N GLU A 89 71.02 -56.09 -140.79
CA GLU A 89 70.33 -54.85 -140.43
C GLU A 89 68.85 -55.14 -140.05
N GLU A 90 68.15 -55.96 -140.84
CA GLU A 90 66.78 -56.41 -140.56
C GLU A 90 66.70 -57.18 -139.24
N ARG A 91 67.59 -58.15 -139.00
CA ARG A 91 67.65 -58.91 -137.74
C ARG A 91 67.99 -58.05 -136.53
N ALA A 92 68.87 -57.06 -136.68
CA ALA A 92 69.18 -56.11 -135.62
C ALA A 92 67.97 -55.20 -135.33
N GLY A 93 67.25 -54.76 -136.36
CA GLY A 93 66.02 -53.99 -136.23
C GLY A 93 64.89 -54.77 -135.54
N GLU A 94 64.71 -56.05 -135.90
CA GLU A 94 63.76 -56.96 -135.25
C GLU A 94 64.09 -57.17 -133.78
N LEU A 95 65.36 -57.42 -133.44
CA LEU A 95 65.80 -57.61 -132.06
C LEU A 95 65.67 -56.32 -131.22
N LEU A 96 66.01 -55.17 -131.79
CA LEU A 96 65.82 -53.87 -131.14
C LEU A 96 64.33 -53.54 -130.96
N GLY A 97 63.49 -53.90 -131.92
CA GLY A 97 62.03 -53.76 -131.83
C GLY A 97 61.46 -54.62 -130.69
N ALA A 98 61.84 -55.90 -130.63
CA ALA A 98 61.42 -56.80 -129.56
C ALA A 98 61.90 -56.32 -128.17
N LEU A 99 63.16 -55.91 -128.05
CA LEU A 99 63.68 -55.34 -126.80
C LEU A 99 62.94 -54.06 -126.38
N PHE A 100 62.56 -53.22 -127.34
CA PHE A 100 61.80 -52.01 -127.07
C PHE A 100 60.37 -52.32 -126.63
N GLU A 101 59.71 -53.29 -127.26
CA GLU A 101 58.38 -53.76 -126.86
C GLU A 101 58.39 -54.38 -125.46
N ASP A 102 59.38 -55.22 -125.14
CA ASP A 102 59.57 -55.81 -123.81
C ASP A 102 59.85 -54.72 -122.75
N ALA A 103 60.71 -53.75 -123.06
CA ALA A 103 60.98 -52.63 -122.17
C ALA A 103 59.73 -51.77 -121.92
N LEU A 104 58.92 -51.52 -122.96
CA LEU A 104 57.65 -50.82 -122.82
C LEU A 104 56.63 -51.61 -122.00
N ALA A 105 56.53 -52.92 -122.20
CA ALA A 105 55.66 -53.79 -121.42
C ALA A 105 56.06 -53.78 -119.94
N HIS A 106 57.36 -53.89 -119.65
CA HIS A 106 57.88 -53.85 -118.28
C HIS A 106 57.65 -52.49 -117.62
N ALA A 107 57.90 -51.38 -118.33
CA ALA A 107 57.64 -50.03 -117.83
C ALA A 107 56.16 -49.79 -117.53
N ARG A 108 55.24 -50.31 -118.36
CA ARG A 108 53.79 -50.23 -118.12
C ARG A 108 53.39 -51.04 -116.89
N ALA A 109 53.89 -52.27 -116.76
CA ALA A 109 53.61 -53.12 -115.60
C ALA A 109 54.10 -52.47 -114.30
N SER A 110 55.34 -51.95 -114.27
CA SER A 110 55.90 -51.24 -113.11
C SER A 110 55.08 -49.99 -112.76
N LEU A 111 54.66 -49.20 -113.75
CA LEU A 111 53.82 -48.03 -113.52
C LEU A 111 52.44 -48.39 -112.96
N ASP A 112 51.84 -49.49 -113.43
CA ASP A 112 50.55 -49.95 -112.95
C ASP A 112 50.64 -50.52 -111.52
N GLU A 113 51.75 -51.19 -111.17
CA GLU A 113 52.07 -51.62 -109.81
C GLU A 113 52.23 -50.43 -108.86
N GLU A 114 53.07 -49.44 -109.20
CA GLU A 114 53.23 -48.21 -108.43
C GLU A 114 51.89 -47.46 -108.26
N ARG A 115 51.06 -47.41 -109.31
CA ARG A 115 49.73 -46.79 -109.22
C ARG A 115 48.80 -47.56 -108.29
N GLN A 116 48.87 -48.88 -108.25
CA GLN A 116 48.09 -49.69 -107.31
C GLN A 116 48.56 -49.45 -105.88
N GLU A 117 49.87 -49.44 -105.63
CA GLU A 117 50.45 -49.12 -104.32
C GLU A 117 50.07 -47.72 -103.84
N LEU A 118 50.15 -46.71 -104.71
CA LEU A 118 49.72 -45.35 -104.35
C LEU A 118 48.22 -45.29 -104.03
N ARG A 119 47.37 -46.03 -104.74
CA ARG A 119 45.94 -46.10 -104.45
C ARG A 119 45.66 -46.79 -103.11
N THR A 120 46.38 -47.85 -102.77
CA THR A 120 46.21 -48.53 -101.48
C THR A 120 46.69 -47.67 -100.33
N LEU A 121 47.81 -46.95 -100.50
CA LEU A 121 48.32 -45.99 -99.52
C LEU A 121 47.36 -44.80 -99.32
N LEU A 122 46.82 -44.24 -100.41
CA LEU A 122 45.82 -43.17 -100.32
C LEU A 122 44.56 -43.64 -99.58
N ALA A 123 44.03 -44.83 -99.92
CA ALA A 123 42.88 -45.39 -99.24
C ALA A 123 43.15 -45.74 -97.77
N ALA A 124 44.39 -46.10 -97.40
CA ALA A 124 44.79 -46.26 -96.01
C ALA A 124 44.83 -44.91 -95.27
N ALA A 125 45.50 -43.91 -95.85
CA ALA A 125 45.60 -42.57 -95.26
C ALA A 125 44.23 -41.88 -95.11
N GLU A 126 43.32 -42.06 -96.07
CA GLU A 126 41.95 -41.55 -95.98
C GLU A 126 41.16 -42.21 -94.84
N ARG A 127 41.29 -43.53 -94.67
CA ARG A 127 40.68 -44.26 -93.56
C ARG A 127 41.23 -43.81 -92.21
N ASP A 128 42.54 -43.69 -92.08
CA ASP A 128 43.19 -43.24 -90.85
C ASP A 128 42.81 -41.79 -90.51
N SER A 129 42.72 -40.91 -91.52
CA SER A 129 42.26 -39.53 -91.34
C SER A 129 40.79 -39.48 -90.88
N HIS A 130 39.93 -40.30 -91.49
CA HIS A 130 38.52 -40.36 -91.12
C HIS A 130 38.33 -40.92 -89.71
N GLU A 131 39.03 -41.99 -89.35
CA GLU A 131 39.01 -42.55 -88.00
C GLU A 131 39.55 -41.55 -86.98
N GLY A 132 40.63 -40.84 -87.31
CA GLY A 132 41.18 -39.77 -86.47
C GLY A 132 40.16 -38.64 -86.22
N LYS A 133 39.39 -38.25 -87.24
CA LYS A 133 38.31 -37.26 -87.11
C LYS A 133 37.20 -37.75 -86.19
N ILE A 134 36.72 -38.98 -86.38
CA ILE A 134 35.68 -39.57 -85.53
C ILE A 134 36.16 -39.64 -84.06
N ARG A 135 37.37 -40.13 -83.81
CA ARG A 135 37.95 -40.20 -82.45
C ARG A 135 38.06 -38.82 -81.81
N ARG A 136 38.43 -37.79 -82.59
CA ARG A 136 38.50 -36.41 -82.13
C ARG A 136 37.11 -35.88 -81.78
N GLU A 137 36.11 -36.06 -82.64
CA GLU A 137 34.74 -35.61 -82.40
C GLU A 137 34.15 -36.25 -81.14
N VAL A 138 34.27 -37.57 -80.99
CA VAL A 138 33.81 -38.30 -79.79
C VAL A 138 34.51 -37.77 -78.52
N SER A 139 35.81 -37.50 -78.59
CA SER A 139 36.57 -36.96 -77.46
C SER A 139 36.14 -35.53 -77.12
N GLN A 140 35.89 -34.69 -78.13
CA GLN A 140 35.41 -33.32 -77.95
C GLN A 140 34.00 -33.30 -77.33
N GLU A 141 33.10 -34.15 -77.79
CA GLU A 141 31.76 -34.31 -77.18
C GLU A 141 31.84 -34.82 -75.74
N ALA A 142 32.79 -35.71 -75.43
CA ALA A 142 33.02 -36.17 -74.06
C ALA A 142 33.52 -35.04 -73.15
N ILE A 143 34.46 -34.22 -73.64
CA ILE A 143 34.97 -33.02 -72.95
C ILE A 143 33.84 -32.02 -72.71
N GLN A 144 33.08 -31.64 -73.74
CA GLN A 144 31.95 -30.72 -73.61
C GLN A 144 30.91 -31.21 -72.60
N ARG A 145 30.57 -32.50 -72.63
CA ARG A 145 29.67 -33.11 -71.63
C ARG A 145 30.25 -33.08 -70.22
N SER A 146 31.57 -33.14 -70.07
CA SER A 146 32.23 -33.05 -68.77
C SER A 146 32.28 -31.61 -68.26
N GLU A 147 32.54 -30.63 -69.14
CA GLU A 147 32.55 -29.20 -68.83
C GLU A 147 31.17 -28.74 -68.38
N VAL A 148 30.11 -29.06 -69.13
CA VAL A 148 28.73 -28.74 -68.74
C VAL A 148 28.36 -29.35 -67.38
N ARG A 149 28.84 -30.57 -67.10
CA ARG A 149 28.64 -31.22 -65.78
C ARG A 149 29.43 -30.52 -64.68
N ALA A 150 30.65 -30.08 -64.96
CA ALA A 150 31.47 -29.34 -64.02
C ALA A 150 30.86 -27.97 -63.72
N ASP A 151 30.40 -27.23 -64.73
CA ASP A 151 29.74 -25.92 -64.57
C ASP A 151 28.46 -26.05 -63.75
N ALA A 152 27.63 -27.07 -64.03
CA ALA A 152 26.44 -27.34 -63.23
C ALA A 152 26.77 -27.71 -61.78
N ALA A 153 27.88 -28.41 -61.54
CA ALA A 153 28.34 -28.71 -60.19
C ALA A 153 28.86 -27.46 -59.47
N TRP A 154 29.62 -26.60 -60.16
CA TRP A 154 30.10 -25.32 -59.62
C TRP A 154 28.97 -24.38 -59.26
N GLU A 155 27.93 -24.29 -60.08
CA GLU A 155 26.76 -23.46 -59.76
C GLU A 155 26.02 -24.00 -58.54
N ARG A 156 25.89 -25.33 -58.39
CA ARG A 156 25.32 -25.93 -57.17
C ARG A 156 26.17 -25.63 -55.94
N VAL A 157 27.49 -25.71 -56.04
CA VAL A 157 28.40 -25.34 -54.94
C VAL A 157 28.20 -23.88 -54.55
N ARG A 158 28.14 -22.96 -55.52
CA ARG A 158 27.90 -21.54 -55.28
C ARG A 158 26.56 -21.28 -54.59
N VAL A 159 25.50 -21.94 -55.05
CA VAL A 159 24.17 -21.85 -54.40
C VAL A 159 24.25 -22.37 -52.97
N LEU A 160 24.89 -23.51 -52.73
CA LEU A 160 25.05 -24.07 -51.38
C LEU A 160 25.89 -23.16 -50.47
N GLU A 161 26.96 -22.56 -50.98
CA GLU A 161 27.79 -21.60 -50.22
C GLU A 161 26.98 -20.37 -49.82
N THR A 162 26.17 -19.81 -50.72
CA THR A 162 25.29 -18.67 -50.40
C THR A 162 24.22 -19.05 -49.38
N GLN A 163 23.62 -20.24 -49.49
CA GLN A 163 22.66 -20.75 -48.50
C GLN A 163 23.32 -20.99 -47.13
N LEU A 164 24.52 -21.54 -47.11
CA LEU A 164 25.29 -21.76 -45.88
C LEU A 164 25.65 -20.42 -45.22
N ALA A 165 26.07 -19.42 -46.00
CA ALA A 165 26.34 -18.09 -45.49
C ALA A 165 25.08 -17.46 -44.88
N ALA A 166 23.93 -17.56 -45.55
CA ALA A 166 22.65 -17.06 -45.03
C ALA A 166 22.17 -17.81 -43.77
N ALA A 167 22.35 -19.13 -43.72
CA ALA A 167 22.04 -19.93 -42.54
C ALA A 167 22.95 -19.57 -41.36
N ASN A 168 24.24 -19.33 -41.61
CA ASN A 168 25.19 -18.92 -40.58
C ASN A 168 24.89 -17.51 -40.04
N THR A 169 24.55 -16.55 -40.90
CA THR A 169 24.20 -15.18 -40.44
C THR A 169 22.91 -15.18 -39.64
N SER A 170 21.86 -15.88 -40.11
CA SER A 170 20.61 -16.03 -39.37
C SER A 170 20.79 -16.80 -38.05
N GLY A 171 21.63 -17.85 -38.05
CA GLY A 171 22.01 -18.58 -36.84
C GLY A 171 22.74 -17.71 -35.83
N SER A 172 23.71 -16.90 -36.27
CA SER A 172 24.43 -15.96 -35.40
C SER A 172 23.49 -14.90 -34.80
N ALA A 173 22.64 -14.29 -35.64
CA ALA A 173 21.66 -13.31 -35.17
C ALA A 173 20.67 -13.92 -34.17
N TYR A 174 20.22 -15.16 -34.39
CA TYR A 174 19.36 -15.87 -33.45
C TYR A 174 20.07 -16.18 -32.13
N GLN A 175 21.33 -16.62 -32.17
CA GLN A 175 22.14 -16.86 -30.97
C GLN A 175 22.40 -15.57 -30.18
N GLU A 176 22.69 -14.46 -30.86
CA GLU A 176 22.85 -13.14 -30.23
C GLU A 176 21.54 -12.67 -29.60
N GLY A 177 20.40 -12.83 -30.29
CA GLY A 177 19.08 -12.54 -29.76
C GLY A 177 18.74 -13.37 -28.52
N LEU A 178 19.02 -14.67 -28.54
CA LEU A 178 18.88 -15.55 -27.37
C LEU A 178 19.75 -15.07 -26.21
N LYS A 179 21.04 -14.81 -26.44
CA LYS A 179 21.95 -14.30 -25.39
C LYS A 179 21.46 -12.97 -24.82
N ALA A 180 20.95 -12.07 -25.64
CA ALA A 180 20.37 -10.80 -25.20
C ALA A 180 19.11 -11.03 -24.34
N SER A 181 18.23 -11.95 -24.74
CA SER A 181 17.04 -12.30 -23.97
C SER A 181 17.37 -12.94 -22.62
N VAL A 182 18.36 -13.83 -22.57
CA VAL A 182 18.86 -14.44 -21.32
C VAL A 182 19.40 -13.37 -20.39
N ARG A 183 20.28 -12.49 -20.87
CA ARG A 183 20.81 -11.36 -20.07
C ARG A 183 19.69 -10.46 -19.52
N ARG A 184 18.65 -10.22 -20.31
CA ARG A 184 17.49 -9.45 -19.87
C ARG A 184 16.73 -10.16 -18.75
N LEU A 185 16.47 -11.46 -18.90
CA LEU A 185 15.77 -12.26 -17.89
C LEU A 185 16.61 -12.43 -16.61
N GLU A 186 17.93 -12.53 -16.72
CA GLU A 186 18.85 -12.53 -15.58
C GLU A 186 18.78 -11.20 -14.82
N ALA A 187 18.83 -10.07 -15.53
CA ALA A 187 18.69 -8.74 -14.92
C ALA A 187 17.32 -8.53 -14.26
N GLU A 188 16.23 -9.00 -14.90
CA GLU A 188 14.89 -8.97 -14.33
C GLU A 188 14.82 -9.86 -13.06
N ASN A 189 15.36 -11.08 -13.08
CA ASN A 189 15.44 -11.95 -11.91
C ASN A 189 16.24 -11.32 -10.76
N GLU A 190 17.41 -10.75 -11.04
CA GLU A 190 18.19 -10.04 -10.02
C GLU A 190 17.40 -8.88 -9.41
N SER A 191 16.66 -8.12 -10.23
CA SER A 191 15.82 -7.04 -9.73
C SER A 191 14.68 -7.55 -8.84
N LEU A 192 14.08 -8.68 -9.19
CA LEU A 192 13.02 -9.32 -8.41
C LEU A 192 13.57 -9.88 -7.10
N HIS A 193 14.73 -10.54 -7.11
CA HIS A 193 15.40 -11.00 -5.90
C HIS A 193 15.69 -9.84 -4.95
N ARG A 194 16.27 -8.73 -5.45
CA ARG A 194 16.51 -7.53 -4.62
C ARG A 194 15.22 -6.98 -4.01
N ARG A 195 14.11 -6.97 -4.77
CA ARG A 195 12.81 -6.54 -4.25
C ARG A 195 12.31 -7.47 -3.15
N VAL A 196 12.42 -8.78 -3.35
CA VAL A 196 12.04 -9.78 -2.34
C VAL A 196 12.88 -9.61 -1.07
N ASP A 197 14.19 -9.42 -1.18
CA ASP A 197 15.08 -9.20 -0.04
C ASP A 197 14.70 -7.94 0.75
N VAL A 198 14.40 -6.84 0.04
CA VAL A 198 13.93 -5.60 0.66
C VAL A 198 12.60 -5.83 1.39
N GLU A 199 11.62 -6.45 0.76
CA GLU A 199 10.33 -6.77 1.39
C GLU A 199 10.47 -7.73 2.57
N GLN A 200 11.37 -8.70 2.50
CA GLN A 200 11.67 -9.62 3.61
C GLN A 200 12.29 -8.87 4.78
N SER A 201 13.25 -7.97 4.54
CA SER A 201 13.87 -7.16 5.58
C SER A 201 12.87 -6.17 6.21
N ALA A 202 11.98 -5.57 5.41
CA ALA A 202 10.91 -4.71 5.90
C ALA A 202 9.91 -5.49 6.77
N ASN A 203 9.50 -6.69 6.34
CA ASN A 203 8.64 -7.57 7.13
C ASN A 203 9.29 -8.04 8.43
N ALA A 204 10.60 -8.35 8.42
CA ALA A 204 11.35 -8.65 9.63
C ALA A 204 11.31 -7.46 10.60
N GLY A 205 11.59 -6.25 10.13
CA GLY A 205 11.51 -5.04 10.95
C GLY A 205 10.10 -4.75 11.49
N LEU A 206 9.03 -5.09 10.75
CA LEU A 206 7.66 -5.00 11.25
C LEU A 206 7.37 -6.04 12.34
N ARG A 207 7.88 -7.27 12.20
CA ARG A 207 7.76 -8.32 13.24
C ARG A 207 8.47 -7.90 14.52
N ASP A 208 9.70 -7.40 14.42
CA ASP A 208 10.45 -6.92 15.57
C ASP A 208 9.72 -5.78 16.31
N ARG A 209 9.09 -4.86 15.56
CA ARG A 209 8.26 -3.80 16.15
C ARG A 209 7.00 -4.33 16.83
N LEU A 210 6.33 -5.32 16.23
CA LEU A 210 5.17 -5.96 16.85
C LEU A 210 5.57 -6.65 18.15
N ASP A 211 6.69 -7.36 18.16
CA ASP A 211 7.20 -8.04 19.36
C ASP A 211 7.58 -7.03 20.44
N ALA A 212 8.21 -5.92 20.08
CA ALA A 212 8.50 -4.82 21.00
C ALA A 212 7.23 -4.21 21.60
N LEU A 213 6.23 -3.87 20.78
CA LEU A 213 4.94 -3.34 21.24
C LEU A 213 4.19 -4.34 22.11
N GLN A 214 4.21 -5.63 21.78
CA GLN A 214 3.63 -6.67 22.63
C GLN A 214 4.35 -6.78 23.97
N GLY A 215 5.68 -6.66 23.98
CA GLY A 215 6.49 -6.59 25.18
C GLY A 215 6.12 -5.40 26.06
N GLU A 216 6.06 -4.20 25.49
CA GLU A 216 5.63 -2.97 26.19
C GLU A 216 4.21 -3.09 26.73
N MET A 217 3.27 -3.60 25.93
CA MET A 217 1.89 -3.83 26.37
C MET A 217 1.84 -4.81 27.55
N ARG A 218 2.59 -5.91 27.51
CA ARG A 218 2.68 -6.85 28.65
C ARG A 218 3.22 -6.17 29.89
N GLN A 219 4.34 -5.45 29.79
CA GLN A 219 4.94 -4.72 30.91
C GLN A 219 3.97 -3.68 31.49
N ASN A 220 3.28 -2.92 30.64
CA ASN A 220 2.28 -1.95 31.08
C ASN A 220 1.11 -2.63 31.78
N THR A 221 0.59 -3.74 31.23
CA THR A 221 -0.49 -4.50 31.87
C THR A 221 -0.08 -5.08 33.22
N GLU A 222 1.14 -5.61 33.34
CA GLU A 222 1.71 -6.09 34.61
C GLU A 222 1.86 -4.94 35.62
N HIS A 223 2.36 -3.79 35.16
CA HIS A 223 2.51 -2.58 35.98
C HIS A 223 1.16 -2.07 36.48
N TYR A 224 0.16 -1.94 35.61
CA TYR A 224 -1.19 -1.53 36.02
C TYR A 224 -1.85 -2.54 36.95
N ALA A 225 -1.71 -3.84 36.68
CA ALA A 225 -2.21 -4.87 37.58
C ALA A 225 -1.57 -4.77 38.97
N GLN A 226 -0.27 -4.47 39.04
CA GLN A 226 0.44 -4.25 40.29
C GLN A 226 -0.04 -2.97 41.01
N GLN A 227 -0.18 -1.85 40.29
CA GLN A 227 -0.73 -0.61 40.85
C GLN A 227 -2.14 -0.81 41.41
N ILE A 228 -3.02 -1.54 40.71
CA ILE A 228 -4.37 -1.85 41.19
C ILE A 228 -4.30 -2.70 42.46
N LYS A 229 -3.45 -3.75 42.48
CA LYS A 229 -3.27 -4.57 43.68
C LYS A 229 -2.80 -3.75 44.87
N ASP A 230 -1.81 -2.88 44.67
CA ASP A 230 -1.26 -2.03 45.73
C ASP A 230 -2.29 -1.00 46.22
N ALA A 231 -3.05 -0.38 45.30
CA ALA A 231 -4.12 0.55 45.65
C ALA A 231 -5.27 -0.13 46.41
N VAL A 232 -5.67 -1.35 46.01
CA VAL A 232 -6.67 -2.15 46.73
C VAL A 232 -6.15 -2.53 48.11
N ALA A 233 -4.91 -2.99 48.23
CA ALA A 233 -4.31 -3.32 49.51
C ALA A 233 -4.23 -2.11 50.46
N GLU A 234 -3.89 -0.93 49.94
CA GLU A 234 -3.88 0.32 50.72
C GLU A 234 -5.30 0.78 51.11
N ALA A 235 -6.27 0.69 50.19
CA ALA A 235 -7.67 0.97 50.51
C ALA A 235 -8.19 0.01 51.59
N GLU A 236 -7.87 -1.28 51.50
CA GLU A 236 -8.20 -2.26 52.53
C GLU A 236 -7.56 -1.91 53.89
N ARG A 237 -6.29 -1.48 53.91
CA ARG A 237 -5.61 -1.05 55.15
C ARG A 237 -6.28 0.14 55.80
N ARG A 238 -6.84 1.08 55.03
CA ARG A 238 -7.57 2.25 55.57
C ARG A 238 -8.99 1.92 55.99
N VAL A 239 -9.68 1.09 55.20
CA VAL A 239 -11.10 0.75 55.43
C VAL A 239 -11.26 -0.27 56.56
N LYS A 240 -10.35 -1.24 56.72
CA LYS A 240 -10.44 -2.26 57.79
C LYS A 240 -10.58 -1.64 59.20
N PRO A 241 -9.72 -0.70 59.62
CA PRO A 241 -9.88 0.00 60.91
C PRO A 241 -11.20 0.76 61.01
N MET A 242 -11.59 1.50 59.96
CA MET A 242 -12.86 2.24 59.94
C MET A 242 -14.08 1.33 60.04
N LEU A 243 -14.05 0.13 59.43
CA LEU A 243 -15.11 -0.87 59.57
C LEU A 243 -15.18 -1.41 61.00
N VAL A 244 -14.03 -1.68 61.63
CA VAL A 244 -13.97 -2.09 63.04
C VAL A 244 -14.50 -0.97 63.96
N GLU A 245 -14.14 0.29 63.69
CA GLU A 245 -14.68 1.45 64.41
C GLU A 245 -16.19 1.57 64.19
N LEU A 246 -16.69 1.44 62.96
CA LEU A 246 -18.12 1.47 62.65
C LEU A 246 -18.87 0.35 63.37
N ASP A 247 -18.32 -0.85 63.43
CA ASP A 247 -18.92 -1.98 64.15
C ASP A 247 -18.91 -1.75 65.67
N SER A 248 -17.85 -1.15 66.22
CA SER A 248 -17.83 -0.75 67.64
C SER A 248 -18.84 0.37 67.95
N LEU A 249 -18.99 1.36 67.06
CA LEU A 249 -20.00 2.40 67.17
C LEU A 249 -21.42 1.83 67.04
N ARG A 250 -21.64 0.86 66.14
CA ARG A 250 -22.91 0.13 66.04
C ARG A 250 -23.20 -0.63 67.33
N ALA A 251 -22.21 -1.33 67.89
CA ALA A 251 -22.36 -2.01 69.18
C ALA A 251 -22.70 -1.01 70.30
N MET A 252 -22.00 0.12 70.39
CA MET A 252 -22.30 1.20 71.34
C MET A 252 -23.69 1.80 71.12
N ALA A 253 -24.13 1.98 69.87
CA ALA A 253 -25.47 2.47 69.56
C ALA A 253 -26.55 1.46 69.99
N THR A 254 -26.30 0.15 69.79
CA THR A 254 -27.23 -0.89 70.25
C THR A 254 -27.32 -0.96 71.78
N THR A 255 -26.21 -0.83 72.50
CA THR A 255 -26.22 -0.79 73.97
C THR A 255 -26.86 0.49 74.49
N TYR A 256 -26.62 1.64 73.86
CA TYR A 256 -27.29 2.90 74.18
C TYR A 256 -28.80 2.80 73.96
N GLN A 257 -29.25 2.27 72.82
CA GLN A 257 -30.68 2.05 72.55
C GLN A 257 -31.33 1.07 73.54
N ALA A 258 -30.62 0.01 73.94
CA ALA A 258 -31.10 -0.88 75.00
C ALA A 258 -31.21 -0.16 76.35
N GLY A 259 -30.20 0.65 76.71
CA GLY A 259 -30.23 1.50 77.91
C GLY A 259 -31.38 2.51 77.91
N VAL A 260 -31.67 3.15 76.77
CA VAL A 260 -32.82 4.06 76.61
C VAL A 260 -34.14 3.32 76.78
N ARG A 261 -34.27 2.11 76.23
CA ARG A 261 -35.47 1.28 76.43
C ARG A 261 -35.65 0.87 77.88
N ASP A 262 -34.57 0.51 78.57
CA ASP A 262 -34.62 0.17 80.00
C ASP A 262 -34.91 1.39 80.89
N ALA A 263 -34.37 2.57 80.55
CA ALA A 263 -34.73 3.82 81.21
C ALA A 263 -36.21 4.16 80.99
N SER A 264 -36.70 4.05 79.75
CA SER A 264 -38.12 4.27 79.42
C SER A 264 -39.04 3.28 80.15
N ARG A 265 -38.61 2.01 80.34
CA ARG A 265 -39.34 1.02 81.16
C ARG A 265 -39.39 1.44 82.62
N LYS A 266 -38.26 1.85 83.19
CA LYS A 266 -38.20 2.35 84.58
C LYS A 266 -39.06 3.61 84.76
N GLU A 267 -39.03 4.54 83.80
CA GLU A 267 -39.90 5.72 83.80
C GLU A 267 -41.38 5.33 83.76
N PHE A 268 -41.75 4.36 82.92
CA PHE A 268 -43.11 3.85 82.88
C PHE A 268 -43.54 3.19 84.21
N ASP A 269 -42.65 2.41 84.84
CA ASP A 269 -42.89 1.83 86.16
C ASP A 269 -43.03 2.93 87.24
N PHE A 270 -42.22 3.99 87.20
CA PHE A 270 -42.36 5.14 88.09
C PHE A 270 -43.69 5.88 87.88
N ILE A 271 -44.14 6.05 86.62
CA ILE A 271 -45.45 6.64 86.31
C ILE A 271 -46.57 5.76 86.88
N GLN A 272 -46.49 4.43 86.77
CA GLN A 272 -47.47 3.54 87.38
C GLN A 272 -47.47 3.64 88.90
N GLN A 273 -46.31 3.71 89.54
CA GLN A 273 -46.20 3.90 91.00
C GLN A 273 -46.81 5.24 91.44
N LEU A 274 -46.59 6.32 90.68
CA LEU A 274 -47.21 7.63 90.90
C LEU A 274 -48.73 7.57 90.73
N ALA A 275 -49.25 6.88 89.71
CA ALA A 275 -50.68 6.70 89.52
C ALA A 275 -51.31 5.91 90.69
N ALA A 276 -50.64 4.87 91.18
CA ALA A 276 -51.07 4.11 92.35
C ALA A 276 -50.98 4.90 93.67
N ALA A 277 -49.98 5.79 93.80
CA ALA A 277 -49.90 6.72 94.93
C ALA A 277 -51.01 7.78 94.87
N LYS A 278 -51.29 8.34 93.69
CA LYS A 278 -52.39 9.29 93.47
C LYS A 278 -53.76 8.68 93.79
N ALA A 279 -54.04 7.47 93.31
CA ALA A 279 -55.28 6.77 93.63
C ALA A 279 -55.45 6.46 95.13
N ARG A 280 -54.34 6.30 95.88
CA ARG A 280 -54.37 6.21 97.35
C ARG A 280 -54.66 7.56 98.01
N GLY A 281 -54.09 8.65 97.49
CA GLY A 281 -54.41 10.02 97.91
C GLY A 281 -55.88 10.36 97.70
N ASP A 282 -56.43 10.09 96.52
CA ASP A 282 -57.84 10.37 96.19
C ASP A 282 -58.82 9.62 97.14
N ARG A 283 -58.46 8.42 97.60
CA ARG A 283 -59.26 7.66 98.59
C ARG A 283 -59.23 8.29 99.98
N LEU A 284 -58.06 8.77 100.42
CA LEU A 284 -57.91 9.45 101.71
C LEU A 284 -58.64 10.81 101.70
N ASP A 285 -58.62 11.53 100.57
CA ASP A 285 -59.38 12.77 100.40
C ASP A 285 -60.89 12.54 100.45
N ALA A 286 -61.38 11.42 99.90
CA ALA A 286 -62.79 11.04 100.02
C ALA A 286 -63.19 10.76 101.49
N GLN A 287 -62.33 10.07 102.25
CA GLN A 287 -62.55 9.80 103.68
C GLN A 287 -62.51 11.09 104.53
N LEU A 288 -61.64 12.05 104.19
CA LEU A 288 -61.59 13.35 104.86
C LEU A 288 -62.86 14.18 104.62
N ARG A 289 -63.44 14.13 103.42
CA ARG A 289 -64.72 14.80 103.14
C ARG A 289 -65.85 14.21 103.98
N GLU A 290 -65.93 12.89 104.05
CA GLU A 290 -66.96 12.18 104.83
C GLU A 290 -66.87 12.52 106.34
N GLN A 291 -65.66 12.54 106.91
CA GLN A 291 -65.46 12.98 108.31
C GLN A 291 -65.72 14.47 108.55
N SER A 292 -65.52 15.33 107.54
CA SER A 292 -65.82 16.77 107.66
C SER A 292 -67.32 17.05 107.68
N GLU A 293 -68.11 16.29 106.91
CA GLU A 293 -69.58 16.42 106.91
C GLU A 293 -70.19 15.98 108.25
N GLU A 294 -69.60 14.98 108.93
CA GLU A 294 -69.98 14.59 110.30
C GLU A 294 -69.70 15.69 111.34
N LEU A 295 -68.57 16.39 111.22
CA LEU A 295 -68.22 17.52 112.10
C LEU A 295 -69.17 18.72 111.94
N ASP A 296 -69.60 19.01 110.71
CA ASP A 296 -70.55 20.10 110.45
C ASP A 296 -71.94 19.81 111.06
N LEU A 297 -72.35 18.55 111.12
CA LEU A 297 -73.62 18.15 111.73
C LEU A 297 -73.61 18.34 113.27
N LEU A 298 -72.51 17.97 113.92
CA LEU A 298 -72.32 18.13 115.38
C LEU A 298 -72.22 19.61 115.78
N THR A 299 -71.64 20.46 114.91
CA THR A 299 -71.49 21.91 115.16
C THR A 299 -72.84 22.63 115.16
N ARG A 300 -73.81 22.19 114.34
CA ARG A 300 -75.18 22.76 114.33
C ARG A 300 -75.97 22.41 115.59
N GLN A 301 -75.76 21.23 116.18
CA GLN A 301 -76.42 20.82 117.42
C GLN A 301 -75.93 21.62 118.64
N MET A 302 -74.65 22.01 118.66
CA MET A 302 -74.05 22.87 119.70
C MET A 302 -74.52 24.34 119.65
N ALA A 303 -74.87 24.86 118.47
CA ALA A 303 -75.38 26.22 118.32
C ALA A 303 -76.81 26.39 118.86
N ALA A 304 -77.67 25.36 118.74
CA ALA A 304 -79.06 25.40 119.21
C ALA A 304 -79.18 25.42 120.75
N LEU A 305 -78.26 24.79 121.48
CA LEU A 305 -78.29 24.72 122.95
C LEU A 305 -77.77 25.99 123.66
N ARG A 306 -77.02 26.86 122.96
CA ARG A 306 -76.48 28.11 123.52
C ARG A 306 -77.46 29.29 123.50
N ALA A 307 -78.56 29.22 122.76
CA ALA A 307 -79.54 30.30 122.62
C ALA A 307 -80.53 30.45 123.80
N GLN A 308 -80.51 29.57 124.81
CA GLN A 308 -81.59 29.49 125.82
C GLN A 308 -81.28 30.09 127.21
N ARG A 309 -80.21 30.89 127.41
CA ARG A 309 -79.90 31.50 128.74
C ARG A 309 -79.36 32.94 128.69
N GLY A 310 -80.24 33.93 128.44
CA GLY A 310 -80.01 35.36 128.65
C GLY A 310 -81.34 36.12 128.87
N ILE A 311 -81.32 37.17 129.71
CA ILE A 311 -82.46 37.88 130.35
C ILE A 311 -83.58 38.31 129.36
N SER A 312 -84.85 38.22 129.80
CA SER A 312 -86.02 38.50 128.96
C SER A 312 -86.15 39.99 128.59
N PRO A 313 -86.48 40.33 127.33
CA PRO A 313 -86.49 41.70 126.81
C PRO A 313 -87.50 42.63 127.52
N ALA A 314 -88.59 42.09 128.08
CA ALA A 314 -89.61 42.88 128.76
C ALA A 314 -89.11 43.55 130.06
N ILE A 315 -88.15 42.92 130.75
CA ILE A 315 -87.57 43.46 131.99
C ILE A 315 -86.53 44.54 131.65
N ALA A 316 -85.83 44.38 130.53
CA ALA A 316 -84.87 45.37 130.04
C ALA A 316 -85.56 46.68 129.64
N ASP A 317 -86.69 46.64 128.93
CA ASP A 317 -87.44 47.83 128.53
C ASP A 317 -87.98 48.63 129.72
N LEU A 318 -88.48 47.93 130.76
CA LEU A 318 -88.99 48.58 131.98
C LEU A 318 -87.90 49.38 132.71
N LEU A 319 -86.69 48.80 132.80
CA LEU A 319 -85.53 49.45 133.42
C LEU A 319 -85.06 50.65 132.61
N CYS A 320 -85.03 50.55 131.27
CA CYS A 320 -84.71 51.67 130.39
C CYS A 320 -85.73 52.83 130.53
N HIS A 321 -87.03 52.53 130.62
CA HIS A 321 -88.09 53.53 130.75
C HIS A 321 -88.06 54.28 132.10
N LEU A 322 -87.79 53.57 133.20
CA LEU A 322 -87.66 54.18 134.54
C LEU A 322 -86.45 55.11 134.61
N ALA A 323 -85.37 54.74 133.92
CA ALA A 323 -84.14 55.50 133.83
C ALA A 323 -84.33 56.81 133.03
N SER A 324 -85.02 56.76 131.88
CA SER A 324 -85.31 57.96 131.07
C SER A 324 -86.31 58.91 131.73
N ALA A 325 -87.17 58.41 132.63
CA ALA A 325 -88.14 59.23 133.37
C ALA A 325 -87.55 59.93 134.62
N GLY A 326 -86.24 59.80 134.87
CA GLY A 326 -85.56 60.44 136.02
C GLY A 326 -85.93 59.87 137.39
N ARG A 327 -86.49 58.64 137.44
CA ARG A 327 -86.97 58.02 138.69
C ARG A 327 -85.96 57.10 139.37
N LEU A 328 -84.81 56.87 138.75
CA LEU A 328 -83.71 56.11 139.32
C LEU A 328 -82.64 57.05 139.85
N SER A 329 -82.24 56.83 141.09
CA SER A 329 -81.12 57.53 141.72
C SER A 329 -79.78 57.05 141.16
N ALA A 330 -78.73 57.86 141.31
CA ALA A 330 -77.40 57.54 140.80
C ALA A 330 -76.85 56.19 141.32
N ASN A 331 -77.16 55.81 142.56
CA ASN A 331 -76.72 54.53 143.15
C ASN A 331 -77.47 53.32 142.57
N GLU A 332 -78.73 53.49 142.17
CA GLU A 332 -79.52 52.41 141.56
C GLU A 332 -79.03 52.10 140.15
N LEU A 333 -78.63 53.11 139.39
CA LEU A 333 -78.02 52.95 138.07
C LEU A 333 -76.67 52.22 138.11
N GLU A 334 -75.84 52.47 139.13
CA GLU A 334 -74.59 51.73 139.32
C GLU A 334 -74.81 50.24 139.65
N SER A 335 -75.89 49.90 140.37
CA SER A 335 -76.21 48.50 140.72
C SER A 335 -76.66 47.66 139.53
N ILE A 336 -77.31 48.28 138.53
CA ILE A 336 -77.75 47.62 137.30
C ILE A 336 -76.55 47.33 136.38
N GLY A 337 -75.52 48.18 136.43
CA GLY A 337 -74.28 48.00 135.67
C GLY A 337 -74.53 47.77 134.18
N THR A 338 -73.81 46.82 133.58
CA THR A 338 -73.85 46.51 132.14
C THR A 338 -74.89 45.46 131.74
N ALA A 339 -75.70 44.97 132.70
CA ALA A 339 -76.61 43.84 132.51
C ALA A 339 -77.73 44.11 131.47
N VAL A 340 -77.98 45.38 131.17
CA VAL A 340 -79.05 45.83 130.26
C VAL A 340 -78.48 46.58 129.05
N ASP A 341 -77.15 46.74 128.93
CA ASP A 341 -76.52 47.58 127.91
C ASP A 341 -76.81 47.13 126.48
N GLY A 342 -77.07 45.83 126.26
CA GLY A 342 -77.50 45.29 124.97
C GLY A 342 -78.90 45.74 124.52
N HIS A 343 -79.70 46.30 125.43
CA HIS A 343 -81.05 46.82 125.19
C HIS A 343 -81.12 48.35 125.26
N VAL A 344 -80.00 49.04 125.48
CA VAL A 344 -79.94 50.50 125.57
C VAL A 344 -79.76 51.10 124.19
N THR A 345 -80.83 51.69 123.66
CA THR A 345 -80.80 52.47 122.42
C THR A 345 -80.19 53.84 122.65
N ILE A 346 -79.16 54.19 121.87
CA ILE A 346 -78.57 55.52 121.88
C ILE A 346 -79.58 56.51 121.27
N PRO A 347 -79.81 57.69 121.86
CA PRO A 347 -80.68 58.70 121.29
C PRO A 347 -80.19 59.10 119.91
N LEU A 348 -81.07 59.13 118.91
CA LEU A 348 -80.68 59.52 117.54
C LEU A 348 -80.36 61.01 117.41
N ARG A 349 -80.73 61.84 118.40
CA ARG A 349 -80.58 63.30 118.34
C ARG A 349 -80.16 63.86 119.67
N CYS A 350 -79.32 64.88 119.63
CA CYS A 350 -78.88 65.63 120.79
C CYS A 350 -80.03 66.52 121.33
N PRO A 351 -80.31 66.48 122.64
CA PRO A 351 -81.39 67.28 123.22
C PRO A 351 -81.07 68.78 123.27
N LYS A 352 -79.80 69.18 123.03
CA LYS A 352 -79.32 70.56 123.12
C LYS A 352 -79.32 71.31 121.78
N CYS A 353 -78.93 70.67 120.67
CA CYS A 353 -78.86 71.30 119.34
C CYS A 353 -79.85 70.73 118.31
N ALA A 354 -80.62 69.69 118.65
CA ALA A 354 -81.64 69.02 117.83
C ALA A 354 -81.18 68.38 116.49
N ASP A 355 -80.05 68.81 115.93
CA ASP A 355 -79.50 68.32 114.65
C ASP A 355 -78.30 67.37 114.81
N GLY A 356 -77.60 67.38 115.95
CA GLY A 356 -76.44 66.52 116.17
C GLY A 356 -76.80 65.09 116.57
N GLU A 357 -76.17 64.10 115.91
CA GLU A 357 -76.27 62.67 116.27
C GLU A 357 -75.19 62.35 117.33
N PRO A 358 -75.57 61.86 118.52
CA PRO A 358 -74.61 61.64 119.59
C PRO A 358 -73.90 60.29 119.44
N GLU A 359 -72.58 60.31 119.59
CA GLU A 359 -71.72 59.13 119.49
C GLU A 359 -71.37 58.61 120.88
N LEU A 360 -71.50 57.29 121.06
CA LEU A 360 -71.09 56.60 122.28
C LEU A 360 -69.64 56.14 122.14
N SER A 361 -68.74 56.75 122.90
CA SER A 361 -67.36 56.32 123.04
C SER A 361 -67.19 55.47 124.30
N GLN A 362 -66.26 54.51 124.23
CA GLN A 362 -65.86 53.72 125.39
C GLN A 362 -64.37 53.94 125.63
N VAL A 363 -64.03 54.59 126.75
CA VAL A 363 -62.65 54.91 127.13
C VAL A 363 -62.42 54.36 128.54
N ASP A 364 -61.39 53.53 128.71
CA ASP A 364 -61.01 52.89 129.98
C ASP A 364 -62.15 52.16 130.71
N GLY A 365 -62.97 51.42 129.95
CA GLY A 365 -64.07 50.62 130.51
C GLY A 365 -65.27 51.45 131.00
N ARG A 366 -65.28 52.76 130.73
CA ARG A 366 -66.39 53.67 130.99
C ARG A 366 -67.00 54.14 129.67
N TYR A 367 -68.30 54.41 129.70
CA TYR A 367 -69.09 54.85 128.55
C TYR A 367 -69.32 56.35 128.63
N GLU A 368 -69.11 57.05 127.52
CA GLU A 368 -69.37 58.48 127.39
C GLU A 368 -70.16 58.73 126.11
N LEU A 369 -71.18 59.59 126.21
CA LEU A 369 -71.99 60.02 125.08
C LEU A 369 -71.68 61.48 124.78
N LEU A 370 -71.16 61.73 123.59
CA LEU A 370 -70.70 63.05 123.15
C LEU A 370 -71.44 63.46 121.87
N CYS A 371 -71.93 64.70 121.83
CA CYS A 371 -72.44 65.31 120.61
C CYS A 371 -71.31 66.08 119.91
N PRO A 372 -70.85 65.66 118.73
CA PRO A 372 -69.76 66.34 118.02
C PRO A 372 -70.12 67.76 117.57
N GLU A 373 -71.41 68.03 117.32
CA GLU A 373 -71.90 69.32 116.80
C GLU A 373 -71.95 70.46 117.83
N CYS A 374 -72.18 70.16 119.12
CA CYS A 374 -72.37 71.19 120.16
C CYS A 374 -71.60 70.95 121.47
N GLU A 375 -70.69 69.97 121.44
CA GLU A 375 -69.82 69.54 122.55
C GLU A 375 -70.59 69.21 123.85
N HIS A 376 -71.87 68.83 123.74
CA HIS A 376 -72.61 68.33 124.90
C HIS A 376 -72.16 66.90 125.24
N SER A 377 -71.73 66.67 126.47
CA SER A 377 -71.30 65.35 126.96
C SER A 377 -72.13 64.90 128.17
N SER A 378 -72.38 63.60 128.27
CA SER A 378 -72.89 62.95 129.48
C SER A 378 -71.87 62.85 130.63
N GLY A 379 -70.58 63.06 130.32
CA GLY A 379 -69.45 62.62 131.12
C GLY A 379 -69.31 61.09 131.12
N THR A 380 -68.20 60.60 131.67
CA THR A 380 -67.93 59.15 131.76
C THR A 380 -68.82 58.46 132.80
N GLY A 381 -69.47 57.37 132.40
CA GLY A 381 -70.35 56.53 133.23
C GLY A 381 -69.94 55.05 133.22
N SER A 382 -70.41 54.28 134.20
CA SER A 382 -70.07 52.85 134.36
C SER A 382 -70.87 51.90 133.47
N SER A 383 -71.94 52.36 132.84
CA SER A 383 -72.75 51.57 131.90
C SER A 383 -73.34 52.43 130.78
N ARG A 384 -73.72 51.79 129.67
CA ARG A 384 -74.34 52.47 128.52
C ARG A 384 -75.66 53.12 128.91
N LEU A 385 -76.45 52.48 129.77
CA LEU A 385 -77.69 53.06 130.33
C LEU A 385 -77.40 54.36 131.09
N THR A 386 -76.34 54.39 131.89
CA THR A 386 -75.94 55.56 132.68
C THR A 386 -75.46 56.72 131.81
N ALA A 387 -74.73 56.42 130.73
CA ALA A 387 -74.30 57.44 129.77
C ALA A 387 -75.50 58.07 129.06
N VAL A 388 -76.47 57.27 128.61
CA VAL A 388 -77.68 57.75 127.91
C VAL A 388 -78.58 58.60 128.81
N THR A 389 -78.81 58.18 130.06
CA THR A 389 -79.70 58.93 130.98
C THR A 389 -79.13 60.30 131.36
N ARG A 390 -77.83 60.38 131.62
CA ARG A 390 -77.14 61.66 131.87
C ARG A 390 -77.16 62.56 130.64
N PHE A 391 -76.98 62.00 129.45
CA PHE A 391 -77.02 62.75 128.18
C PHE A 391 -78.39 63.36 127.89
N MET A 392 -79.48 62.72 128.35
CA MET A 392 -80.86 63.15 128.07
C MET A 392 -81.43 64.16 129.07
N SER A 393 -80.71 64.54 130.13
CA SER A 393 -81.22 65.49 131.14
C SER A 393 -81.00 66.96 130.71
N PRO A 394 -82.07 67.78 130.58
CA PRO A 394 -81.94 69.15 130.08
C PRO A 394 -81.35 70.11 131.11
N ALA A 395 -80.13 70.60 130.82
CA ALA A 395 -79.45 71.79 131.34
C ALA A 395 -79.35 71.97 132.88
N GLN A 396 -78.15 71.80 133.42
CA GLN A 396 -77.58 72.81 134.30
C GLN A 396 -76.58 73.65 133.49
N SER A 397 -76.94 74.91 133.38
CA SER A 397 -76.16 76.04 132.88
C SER A 397 -74.74 76.13 133.45
N ALA A 398 -73.85 76.67 132.64
CA ALA A 398 -72.53 77.16 133.02
C ALA A 398 -72.53 77.94 134.35
N SER A 399 -71.54 77.65 135.20
CA SER A 399 -70.95 78.64 136.11
C SER A 399 -69.51 78.21 136.50
N LEU A 400 -68.56 78.83 135.80
CA LEU A 400 -67.34 79.46 136.32
C LEU A 400 -66.60 78.78 137.49
N SER A 401 -65.44 78.19 137.19
CA SER A 401 -64.11 78.63 137.67
C SER A 401 -63.02 78.02 136.81
#